data_AF-A0A537DCD7-F1
#
_entry.id   AF-A0A537DCD7-F1
#
_cell.length_a   1.000
_cell.length_b   1.000
_cell.length_c   1.000
_cell.angle_alpha   90.00
_cell.angle_beta   90.00
_cell.angle_gamma   90.00
#
_symmetry.space_group_name_H-M   'P 1'
#
loop_
_entity.id
_entity.type
_entity.pdbx_description
1 polymer ?
#
loop_
_entity_poly.entity_id
_entity_poly.type
_entity_poly.pdbx_seq_one_letter_code
_entity_poly.pdbx_strand_id
1 'polypeptide(L)' 'EIAFVTAGRKAFLDAIEKARPIVLEPIVSLEVLCPESNMGDVAGDLSGRRGQVTGTRSLQAGTLTVNGLAPLSELDGYAA' A
#
# COMPACT_ATOMS: atom_id res chain seq x y z
N GLU A 1 41.10 -5.44 -0.70
CA GLU A 1 39.71 -5.34 -0.25
C GLU A 1 38.88 -4.33 -1.07
N ILE A 2 39.29 -3.06 -1.15
CA ILE A 2 38.60 -1.99 -1.92
C ILE A 2 38.36 -2.35 -3.41
N ALA A 3 39.30 -3.06 -4.04
CA ALA A 3 39.19 -3.49 -5.43
C ALA A 3 38.01 -4.44 -5.67
N PHE A 4 37.76 -5.39 -4.75
CA PHE A 4 36.66 -6.34 -4.87
C PHE A 4 35.30 -5.67 -4.63
N VAL A 5 35.20 -4.76 -3.67
CA VAL A 5 33.97 -3.97 -3.44
C VAL A 5 33.64 -3.13 -4.68
N THR A 6 34.64 -2.52 -5.30
CA THR A 6 34.45 -1.71 -6.51
C THR A 6 34.06 -2.57 -7.71
N ALA A 7 34.67 -3.73 -7.89
CA ALA A 7 34.31 -4.68 -8.94
C ALA A 7 32.87 -5.19 -8.76
N GLY A 8 32.49 -5.56 -7.52
CA GLY A 8 31.14 -5.99 -7.20
C GLY A 8 30.09 -4.92 -7.49
N ARG A 9 30.36 -3.65 -7.12
CA ARG A 9 29.46 -2.53 -7.44
C ARG A 9 29.24 -2.37 -8.94
N LYS A 10 30.30 -2.44 -9.75
CA LYS A 10 30.19 -2.33 -11.22
C LYS A 10 29.40 -3.49 -11.82
N ALA A 11 29.66 -4.71 -11.39
CA ALA A 11 28.94 -5.89 -11.86
C ALA A 11 27.45 -5.84 -11.48
N PHE A 12 27.14 -5.37 -10.27
CA PHE A 12 25.75 -5.22 -9.81
C PHE A 12 24.97 -4.20 -10.65
N LEU A 13 25.57 -3.04 -10.95
CA LEU A 13 24.93 -2.02 -11.78
C LEU A 13 24.68 -2.52 -13.20
N ASP A 14 25.66 -3.19 -13.82
CA ASP A 14 25.51 -3.79 -15.16
C ASP A 14 24.42 -4.89 -15.19
N ALA A 15 24.33 -5.70 -14.13
CA ALA A 15 23.30 -6.70 -13.99
C ALA A 15 21.89 -6.09 -13.83
N ILE A 16 21.75 -5.04 -13.00
CA ILE A 16 20.47 -4.34 -12.82
C ILE A 16 19.99 -3.75 -14.14
N GLU A 17 20.86 -3.05 -14.87
CA GLU A 17 20.48 -2.40 -16.14
C GLU A 17 19.94 -3.41 -17.16
N LYS A 18 20.55 -4.60 -17.22
CA LYS A 18 20.11 -5.72 -18.07
C LYS A 18 18.83 -6.40 -17.56
N ALA A 19 18.55 -6.35 -16.26
CA ALA A 19 17.41 -7.01 -15.63
C ALA A 19 16.08 -6.25 -15.78
N ARG A 20 16.08 -5.05 -16.39
CA ARG A 20 14.89 -4.19 -16.58
C ARG A 20 14.21 -3.89 -15.24
N PRO A 21 14.85 -3.10 -14.37
CA PRO A 21 14.32 -2.83 -13.04
C PRO A 21 13.02 -2.03 -13.16
N ILE A 22 12.09 -2.30 -12.25
CA ILE A 22 10.84 -1.55 -12.12
C ILE A 22 10.83 -0.80 -10.78
N VAL A 23 10.17 0.35 -10.76
CA VAL A 23 9.96 1.11 -9.52
C VAL A 23 8.84 0.43 -8.74
N LEU A 24 9.09 0.16 -7.46
CA LEU A 24 8.09 -0.35 -6.53
C LEU A 24 7.59 0.79 -5.64
N GLU A 25 6.31 0.78 -5.31
CA GLU A 25 5.72 1.66 -4.29
C GLU A 25 5.30 0.87 -3.05
N PRO A 26 5.34 1.48 -1.85
CA PRO A 26 4.90 0.80 -0.62
C PRO A 26 3.38 0.66 -0.57
N ILE A 27 2.91 -0.56 -0.38
CA ILE A 27 1.48 -0.88 -0.12
C ILE A 27 1.31 -1.11 1.38
N VAL A 28 0.32 -0.45 1.98
CA VAL A 28 0.04 -0.55 3.41
C VAL A 28 -1.33 -1.15 3.67
N SER A 29 -1.44 -1.88 4.77
CA SER A 29 -2.72 -2.32 5.32
C SER A 29 -3.36 -1.23 6.15
N LEU A 30 -4.64 -0.99 5.94
CA LEU A 30 -5.43 -0.02 6.69
C LEU A 30 -6.73 -0.63 7.21
N GLU A 31 -7.19 -0.08 8.32
CA GLU A 31 -8.42 -0.43 9.01
C GLU A 31 -9.23 0.85 9.20
N VAL A 32 -10.43 0.93 8.62
CA VAL A 32 -11.34 2.09 8.76
C VAL A 32 -12.55 1.67 9.56
N LEU A 33 -12.75 2.32 10.71
CA LEU A 33 -13.95 2.17 11.52
C LEU A 33 -15.01 3.17 11.06
N CYS A 34 -16.18 2.68 10.67
CA CYS A 34 -17.29 3.54 10.27
C CYS A 34 -18.64 2.96 10.71
N PRO A 35 -19.72 3.77 10.75
CA PRO A 35 -21.08 3.25 10.86
C PRO A 35 -21.42 2.34 9.67
N GLU A 36 -22.29 1.34 9.87
CA GLU A 36 -22.69 0.43 8.78
C GLU A 36 -23.32 1.17 7.60
N SER A 37 -24.02 2.28 7.87
CA SER A 37 -24.62 3.15 6.84
C SER A 37 -23.60 3.77 5.88
N ASN A 38 -22.34 3.93 6.32
CA ASN A 38 -21.29 4.62 5.57
C ASN A 38 -20.32 3.64 4.90
N MET A 39 -20.58 2.34 4.98
CA MET A 39 -19.73 1.30 4.38
C MET A 39 -19.46 1.52 2.89
N GLY A 40 -20.51 1.86 2.15
CA GLY A 40 -20.42 2.06 0.69
C GLY A 40 -19.53 3.25 0.33
N ASP A 41 -19.63 4.34 1.10
CA ASP A 41 -18.82 5.53 0.89
C ASP A 41 -17.34 5.25 1.16
N VAL A 42 -17.03 4.55 2.27
CA VAL A 42 -15.66 4.16 2.63
C VAL A 42 -15.06 3.22 1.59
N ALA A 43 -15.82 2.22 1.12
CA ALA A 43 -15.36 1.31 0.09
C ALA A 43 -15.14 2.03 -1.26
N GLY A 44 -16.00 2.99 -1.59
CA GLY A 44 -15.90 3.81 -2.79
C GLY A 44 -14.68 4.73 -2.77
N ASP A 45 -14.45 5.43 -1.67
CA ASP A 45 -13.28 6.29 -1.48
C ASP A 45 -11.97 5.49 -1.51
N LEU A 46 -11.92 4.33 -0.85
CA LEU A 46 -10.75 3.45 -0.91
C LEU A 46 -10.46 2.99 -2.35
N SER A 47 -11.50 2.62 -3.11
CA SER A 47 -11.35 2.23 -4.51
C SER A 47 -10.87 3.39 -5.39
N GLY A 48 -11.32 4.62 -5.10
CA GLY A 48 -10.86 5.85 -5.77
C GLY A 48 -9.37 6.13 -5.54
N ARG A 49 -8.84 5.70 -4.40
CA ARG A 49 -7.43 5.87 -3.98
C ARG A 49 -6.53 4.69 -4.37
N ARG A 50 -6.89 3.96 -5.44
CA ARG A 50 -6.20 2.72 -5.87
C ARG A 50 -6.11 1.65 -4.76
N GLY A 51 -6.96 1.76 -3.75
CA GLY A 51 -7.04 0.82 -2.65
C GLY A 51 -7.97 -0.34 -2.97
N GLN A 52 -7.75 -1.46 -2.29
CA GLN A 52 -8.52 -2.68 -2.40
C GLN A 52 -9.06 -3.05 -1.02
N VAL A 53 -10.39 -3.23 -0.94
CA VAL A 53 -11.02 -3.80 0.26
C VAL A 53 -10.64 -5.28 0.37
N THR A 54 -10.06 -5.67 1.51
CA THR A 54 -9.67 -7.07 1.80
C THR A 54 -10.70 -7.78 2.66
N GLY A 55 -11.54 -7.06 3.39
CA GLY A 55 -12.66 -7.63 4.12
C GLY A 55 -13.38 -6.62 5.01
N THR A 56 -14.50 -7.04 5.58
CA THR A 56 -15.30 -6.24 6.50
C THR A 56 -15.58 -7.03 7.77
N ARG A 57 -15.52 -6.37 8.93
CA ARG A 57 -15.86 -6.96 10.23
C ARG A 57 -16.93 -6.11 10.91
N SER A 58 -18.13 -6.65 11.09
CA SER A 58 -19.15 -5.99 11.90
C SER A 58 -18.76 -6.00 13.38
N LEU A 59 -18.94 -4.85 14.02
CA LEU A 59 -18.77 -4.64 15.46
C LEU A 59 -20.15 -4.45 16.12
N GLN A 60 -20.16 -4.42 17.45
CA GLN A 60 -21.37 -4.14 18.21
C GLN A 60 -21.80 -2.67 18.01
N ALA A 61 -23.09 -2.38 18.22
CA ALA A 61 -23.67 -1.04 18.13
C ALA A 61 -23.72 -0.40 16.73
N GLY A 62 -23.86 -1.18 15.66
CA GLY A 62 -24.08 -0.65 14.30
C GLY A 62 -22.85 0.02 13.69
N THR A 63 -21.67 -0.41 14.12
CA THR A 63 -20.38 -0.02 13.55
C THR A 63 -19.74 -1.21 12.86
N LEU A 64 -18.93 -0.95 11.84
CA LEU A 64 -18.12 -1.96 11.19
C LEU A 64 -16.72 -1.42 10.91
N THR A 65 -15.80 -2.36 10.80
CA THR A 65 -14.46 -2.14 10.29
C THR A 65 -14.41 -2.55 8.83
N VAL A 66 -13.83 -1.70 7.97
CA VAL A 66 -13.38 -2.04 6.62
C VAL A 66 -11.86 -2.21 6.62
N ASN A 67 -11.38 -3.38 6.23
CA ASN A 67 -9.96 -3.65 6.03
C ASN A 67 -9.61 -3.46 4.56
N GLY A 68 -8.42 -2.92 4.30
CA GLY A 68 -7.96 -2.73 2.93
C GLY A 68 -6.45 -2.64 2.78
N LEU A 69 -6.01 -2.65 1.53
CA LEU A 69 -4.66 -2.36 1.10
C LEU A 69 -4.70 -1.12 0.21
N ALA A 70 -3.79 -0.17 0.40
CA ALA A 70 -3.66 0.97 -0.50
C ALA A 70 -2.19 1.40 -0.62
N PRO A 71 -1.80 2.05 -1.72
CA PRO A 71 -0.51 2.70 -1.82
C PRO A 71 -0.39 3.81 -0.78
N LEU A 72 0.73 3.88 -0.06
CA LEU A 72 0.95 4.92 0.96
C LEU A 72 0.86 6.34 0.36
N SER A 73 1.24 6.49 -0.91
CA SER A 73 1.15 7.75 -1.67
C SER A 73 -0.28 8.31 -1.79
N GLU A 74 -1.30 7.45 -1.67
CA GLU A 74 -2.72 7.83 -1.81
C GLU A 74 -3.39 8.13 -0.47
N LEU A 75 -2.67 7.91 0.64
CA LEU A 75 -3.18 8.05 2.01
C LEU A 75 -2.74 9.34 2.71
N ASP A 76 -2.11 10.27 1.99
CA ASP A 76 -1.75 11.56 2.56
C ASP A 76 -3.02 12.34 2.94
N GLY A 77 -3.07 12.82 4.19
CA GLY A 77 -4.26 13.46 4.77
C GLY A 77 -5.48 12.54 4.98
N TYR A 78 -5.34 11.22 4.85
CA TYR A 78 -6.49 10.29 4.96
C TYR A 78 -7.11 10.24 6.36
N ALA A 79 -6.29 10.41 7.39
CA ALA A 79 -6.72 10.36 8.79
C ALA A 79 -6.99 11.76 9.39
N ALA A 80 -6.89 12.83 8.59
CA ALA A 80 -6.99 14.21 9.05
C ALA A 80 -8.43 14.73 9.10
#